data_AF-A0A0F9U979-F1
#
_entry.id   AF-A0A0F9U979-F1
#
_cell.length_a   1.000
_cell.length_b   1.000
_cell.length_c   1.000
_cell.angle_alpha   90.00
_cell.angle_beta   90.00
_cell.angle_gamma   90.00
#
_symmetry.space_group_name_H-M   'P 1'
#
loop_
_entity.id
_entity.type
_entity.pdbx_description
1 polymer ?
#
loop_
_entity_poly.entity_id
_entity_poly.type
_entity_poly.pdbx_seq_one_letter_code
_entity_poly.pdbx_strand_id
1 'polypeptide(L)'
;MSEFKVNDYITLKLENGKTEIYLQEERFIQCKYLLINIPIEKYERLGEGMSIDSAEINLSHALEIASKSNYRLPHEVEFWAHCSNLQVWAENSYNTKLLHRSIAFPLLKKLAKIGDTQARRVFKDEIGIRFSEGNLSVILYLLVENYVDAFNSEEKETLFYNNNKRLRDNIEIGLKEKGSSRNRALLALKELTELGDSFAKKRSLIEFNKKVRRKRDLINDLIINDRYFSYLDNETMFRKLLKENDADNIIKLTVFIEKNWRKLKHFLKWAESYRKERLFLKPLIMEEDFEDKNEDLTFGVRNQRVAGLQLMGIEGFFIEEFPKMILEFDALELLSLTYNKISLIPPSISNLVILSHLDLSHNPIERLPEEICHLKSLKVLKLDSAKIKNLPEGLAELKSLEKLSLYGNRLDDLPESIGRLKNLTSLDLSRNRIKYLPKTILQLKNLQFVDIDQKHKHEQVVQKLIKNRVFISFH
;
A
#
# COMPACT_ATOMS: atom_id res chain seq x y z
N MET A 1 30.14 41.98 -14.67
CA MET A 1 29.71 40.60 -14.38
C MET A 1 30.86 39.96 -13.63
N SER A 2 30.68 39.66 -12.35
CA SER A 2 31.76 39.13 -11.50
C SER A 2 31.80 37.62 -11.66
N GLU A 3 32.96 37.07 -12.00
CA GLU A 3 33.21 35.63 -12.13
C GLU A 3 34.37 35.25 -11.20
N PHE A 4 34.23 34.14 -10.50
CA PHE A 4 35.23 33.63 -9.58
C PHE A 4 35.38 32.12 -9.76
N LYS A 5 36.57 31.68 -10.18
CA LYS A 5 36.90 30.26 -10.33
C LYS A 5 37.47 29.73 -9.01
N VAL A 6 36.77 28.77 -8.40
CA VAL A 6 37.20 28.14 -7.13
C VAL A 6 38.26 27.08 -7.38
N ASN A 7 38.02 26.22 -8.38
CA ASN A 7 38.96 25.22 -8.86
C ASN A 7 38.62 24.84 -10.32
N ASP A 8 39.23 23.79 -10.85
CA ASP A 8 39.02 23.37 -12.24
C ASP A 8 37.58 22.90 -12.55
N TYR A 9 36.78 22.61 -11.53
CA TYR A 9 35.42 22.13 -11.69
C TYR A 9 34.38 23.18 -11.30
N ILE A 10 34.64 24.04 -10.31
CA ILE A 10 33.67 24.94 -9.68
C ILE A 10 33.95 26.39 -10.08
N THR A 11 32.93 27.08 -10.60
CA THR A 11 32.96 28.51 -10.90
C THR A 11 31.70 29.20 -10.39
N LEU A 12 31.82 30.38 -9.80
CA LEU A 12 30.70 31.22 -9.40
C LEU A 12 30.58 32.43 -10.32
N LYS A 13 29.35 32.80 -10.68
CA LYS A 13 29.05 33.99 -11.49
C LYS A 13 27.96 34.82 -10.85
N LEU A 14 28.13 36.13 -10.84
CA LEU A 14 27.09 37.08 -10.43
C LEU A 14 26.21 37.41 -11.64
N GLU A 15 25.02 36.83 -11.68
CA GLU A 15 24.10 36.93 -12.81
C GLU A 15 22.75 37.43 -12.31
N ASN A 16 22.23 38.51 -12.89
CA ASN A 16 20.94 39.10 -12.51
C ASN A 16 20.79 39.37 -11.00
N GLY A 17 21.89 39.77 -10.34
CA GLY A 17 21.92 40.04 -8.90
C GLY A 17 21.90 38.79 -8.01
N LYS A 18 22.15 37.60 -8.55
CA LYS A 18 22.23 36.35 -7.80
C LYS A 18 23.56 35.63 -8.06
N THR A 19 24.08 34.99 -7.03
CA THR A 19 25.26 34.13 -7.16
C THR A 19 24.87 32.77 -7.72
N GLU A 20 25.30 32.52 -8.93
CA GLU A 20 25.13 31.25 -9.62
C GLU A 20 26.39 30.40 -9.48
N ILE A 21 26.20 29.09 -9.32
CA ILE A 21 27.30 28.12 -9.19
C ILE A 21 27.26 27.28 -10.46
N TYR A 22 28.41 27.09 -11.08
CA TYR A 22 28.63 26.31 -12.28
C TYR A 22 29.61 25.19 -11.99
N LEU A 23 29.33 24.01 -12.53
CA LEU A 23 30.17 22.81 -12.47
C LEU A 23 30.52 22.39 -13.89
N GLN A 24 31.79 22.55 -14.30
CA GLN A 24 32.22 22.36 -15.71
C GLN A 24 31.28 23.06 -16.71
N GLU A 25 31.04 24.35 -16.51
CA GLU A 25 30.18 25.19 -17.36
C GLU A 25 28.66 24.86 -17.31
N GLU A 26 28.25 23.79 -16.63
CA GLU A 26 26.83 23.51 -16.37
C GLU A 26 26.35 24.23 -15.11
N ARG A 27 25.22 24.94 -15.19
CA ARG A 27 24.61 25.60 -14.02
C ARG A 27 24.15 24.57 -13.01
N PHE A 28 24.57 24.72 -11.76
CA PHE A 28 24.17 23.89 -10.64
C PHE A 28 22.88 24.42 -9.99
N ILE A 29 21.78 23.68 -10.17
CA ILE A 29 20.43 24.06 -9.74
C ILE A 29 20.02 23.20 -8.54
N GLN A 30 20.20 23.74 -7.32
CA GLN A 30 19.76 23.15 -6.04
C GLN A 30 19.39 24.31 -5.08
N CYS A 31 18.53 24.10 -4.08
CA CYS A 31 18.12 25.14 -3.11
C CYS A 31 19.33 25.75 -2.36
N LYS A 32 19.56 27.07 -2.51
CA LYS A 32 20.78 27.75 -2.01
C LYS A 32 20.51 28.59 -0.76
N TYR A 33 21.01 28.13 0.38
CA TYR A 33 21.37 28.98 1.53
C TYR A 33 22.89 28.87 1.74
N LEU A 34 23.69 29.72 1.09
CA LEU A 34 25.16 29.73 1.25
C LEU A 34 25.65 30.57 2.43
N LEU A 35 24.76 31.39 3.00
CA LEU A 35 25.02 32.20 4.18
C LEU A 35 24.04 31.84 5.29
N ILE A 36 24.57 31.70 6.50
CA ILE A 36 23.81 31.47 7.71
C ILE A 36 24.12 32.64 8.64
N ASN A 37 23.09 33.42 8.97
CA ASN A 37 23.23 34.51 9.92
C ASN A 37 23.20 33.94 11.34
N ILE A 38 24.32 34.10 12.04
CA ILE A 38 24.48 33.70 13.44
C ILE A 38 24.53 34.98 14.28
N PRO A 39 23.57 35.22 15.19
CA PRO A 39 23.65 36.35 16.13
C PRO A 39 24.94 36.28 16.95
N ILE A 40 25.57 37.43 17.16
CA ILE A 40 26.88 37.55 17.82
C ILE A 40 26.83 36.93 19.23
N GLU A 41 25.70 37.04 19.92
CA GLU A 41 25.50 36.50 21.28
C GLU A 41 25.48 34.96 21.33
N LYS A 42 25.33 34.30 20.17
CA LYS A 42 25.38 32.83 20.03
C LYS A 42 26.74 32.33 19.53
N TYR A 43 27.63 33.22 19.09
CA TYR A 43 28.93 32.87 18.52
C TYR A 43 29.85 32.20 19.55
N GLU A 44 29.88 32.71 20.79
CA GLU A 44 30.68 32.14 21.89
C GLU A 44 30.27 30.72 22.30
N ARG A 45 29.10 30.23 21.86
CA ARG A 45 28.58 28.88 22.15
C ARG A 45 28.91 27.86 21.05
N LEU A 46 29.54 28.27 19.96
CA LEU A 46 29.98 27.38 18.90
C LEU A 46 31.34 26.78 19.30
N GLY A 47 31.32 25.55 19.80
CA GLY A 47 32.56 24.82 20.11
C GLY A 47 33.42 24.55 18.88
N GLU A 48 34.74 24.45 19.07
CA GLU A 48 35.68 24.10 18.01
C GLU A 48 35.31 22.76 17.33
N GLY A 49 35.34 22.74 16.00
CA GLY A 49 35.02 21.54 15.20
C GLY A 49 33.52 21.27 14.98
N MET A 50 32.63 22.19 15.38
CA MET A 50 31.20 22.10 15.11
C MET A 50 30.89 22.28 13.61
N SER A 51 30.06 21.40 13.05
CA SER A 51 29.57 21.57 11.68
C SER A 51 28.53 22.67 11.57
N ILE A 52 28.40 23.25 10.38
CA ILE A 52 27.37 24.25 10.08
C ILE A 52 25.96 23.76 10.42
N ASP A 53 25.63 22.50 10.09
CA ASP A 53 24.33 21.91 10.43
C ASP A 53 24.10 21.75 11.94
N SER A 54 25.17 21.64 12.74
CA SER A 54 25.06 21.57 14.19
C SER A 54 24.85 22.96 14.80
N ALA A 55 25.44 24.00 14.21
CA ALA A 55 25.20 25.39 14.57
C ALA A 55 23.74 25.81 14.30
N GLU A 56 23.15 25.31 13.21
CA GLU A 56 21.75 25.54 12.81
C GLU A 56 20.74 25.14 13.91
N ILE A 57 20.95 23.99 14.56
CA ILE A 57 20.00 23.46 15.57
C ILE A 57 19.85 24.40 16.77
N ASN A 58 20.90 25.15 17.12
CA ASN A 58 20.89 26.14 18.20
C ASN A 58 20.24 27.49 17.80
N LEU A 59 19.86 27.65 16.53
CA LEU A 59 19.39 28.92 15.95
C LEU A 59 17.87 29.00 15.70
N SER A 60 17.09 27.97 16.06
CA SER A 60 15.61 27.87 16.07
C SER A 60 14.86 28.96 15.25
N HIS A 61 14.36 28.59 14.07
CA HIS A 61 13.46 29.39 13.19
C HIS A 61 13.97 30.74 12.66
N ALA A 62 15.15 31.24 13.04
CA ALA A 62 15.66 32.51 12.50
C ALA A 62 16.02 32.46 11.00
N LEU A 63 16.20 31.27 10.42
CA LEU A 63 16.64 31.12 9.03
C LEU A 63 15.50 31.14 7.99
N GLU A 64 14.26 30.86 8.39
CA GLU A 64 13.08 31.17 7.56
C GLU A 64 12.78 32.68 7.55
N ILE A 65 13.23 33.37 8.61
CA ILE A 65 13.07 34.81 8.87
C ILE A 65 14.13 35.66 8.14
N ALA A 66 14.98 35.08 7.28
CA ALA A 66 15.76 35.88 6.31
C ALA A 66 14.85 36.63 5.31
N SER A 67 13.57 36.26 5.22
CA SER A 67 12.52 37.02 4.51
C SER A 67 12.00 38.25 5.28
N LYS A 68 12.34 38.41 6.57
CA LYS A 68 11.80 39.45 7.47
C LYS A 68 12.85 40.36 8.12
N SER A 69 14.15 40.11 7.95
CA SER A 69 15.16 41.10 8.32
C SER A 69 15.22 42.20 7.27
N ASN A 70 15.00 43.45 7.66
CA ASN A 70 15.15 44.65 6.80
C ASN A 70 16.60 44.92 6.31
N TYR A 71 17.49 43.93 6.42
CA TYR A 71 18.90 44.04 6.07
C TYR A 71 19.20 43.11 4.89
N ARG A 72 19.20 43.66 3.67
CA ARG A 72 19.70 42.97 2.47
C ARG A 72 21.16 43.36 2.27
N LEU A 73 22.06 42.38 2.28
CA LEU A 73 23.44 42.61 1.85
C LEU A 73 23.45 43.06 0.38
N PRO A 74 24.34 43.98 -0.01
CA PRO A 74 24.57 44.27 -1.42
C PRO A 74 24.93 42.98 -2.17
N HIS A 75 24.40 42.79 -3.39
CA HIS A 75 24.59 41.55 -4.15
C HIS A 75 26.08 41.20 -4.37
N GLU A 76 26.96 42.21 -4.49
CA GLU A 76 28.41 42.00 -4.62
C GLU A 76 29.06 41.50 -3.32
N VAL A 77 28.63 42.02 -2.17
CA VAL A 77 29.13 41.58 -0.85
C VAL A 77 28.68 40.15 -0.59
N GLU A 78 27.42 39.83 -0.91
CA GLU A 78 26.88 38.47 -0.84
C GLU A 78 27.63 37.52 -1.78
N PHE A 79 27.93 37.96 -3.02
CA PHE A 79 28.71 37.20 -3.98
C PHE A 79 30.09 36.82 -3.46
N TRP A 80 30.85 37.78 -2.93
CA TRP A 80 32.19 37.50 -2.41
C TRP A 80 32.16 36.63 -1.16
N ALA A 81 31.15 36.77 -0.30
CA ALA A 81 30.97 35.88 0.83
C ALA A 81 30.69 34.43 0.38
N HIS A 82 29.85 34.22 -0.64
CA HIS A 82 29.62 32.91 -1.24
C HIS A 82 30.89 32.31 -1.86
N CYS A 83 31.68 33.13 -2.56
CA CYS A 83 32.97 32.71 -3.14
C CYS A 83 33.94 32.24 -2.05
N SER A 84 34.08 33.02 -0.97
CA SER A 84 34.95 32.68 0.16
C SER A 84 34.55 31.36 0.81
N ASN A 85 33.25 31.12 1.04
CA ASN A 85 32.77 29.88 1.66
C ASN A 85 33.05 28.66 0.79
N LEU A 86 32.80 28.76 -0.52
CA LEU A 86 33.07 27.65 -1.44
C LEU A 86 34.56 27.40 -1.67
N GLN A 87 35.38 28.45 -1.66
CA GLN A 87 36.84 28.32 -1.71
C GLN A 87 37.36 27.53 -0.51
N VAL A 88 36.99 27.94 0.70
CA VAL A 88 37.40 27.28 1.95
C VAL A 88 36.94 25.82 1.97
N TRP A 89 35.72 25.53 1.51
CA TRP A 89 35.22 24.16 1.41
C TRP A 89 36.04 23.29 0.45
N ALA A 90 36.39 23.82 -0.73
CA ALA A 90 37.20 23.10 -1.71
C ALA A 90 38.63 22.86 -1.22
N GLU A 91 39.27 23.87 -0.63
CA GLU A 91 40.64 23.78 -0.09
C GLU A 91 40.76 22.80 1.08
N ASN A 92 39.69 22.63 1.85
CA ASN A 92 39.61 21.67 2.95
C ASN A 92 39.12 20.29 2.50
N SER A 93 39.48 19.86 1.28
CA SER A 93 39.16 18.54 0.73
C SER A 93 37.66 18.20 0.75
N TYR A 94 36.82 19.19 0.46
CA TYR A 94 35.36 19.05 0.43
C TYR A 94 34.71 18.64 1.76
N ASN A 95 35.35 18.97 2.89
CA ASN A 95 34.84 18.70 4.22
C ASN A 95 33.39 19.19 4.37
N THR A 96 32.45 18.25 4.47
CA THR A 96 31.01 18.52 4.46
C THR A 96 30.50 19.20 5.73
N LYS A 97 31.37 19.42 6.72
CA LYS A 97 31.03 20.22 7.91
C LYS A 97 31.07 21.73 7.66
N LEU A 98 31.80 22.16 6.63
CA LEU A 98 32.07 23.58 6.32
C LEU A 98 30.99 24.23 5.47
N LEU A 99 30.04 23.45 4.94
CA LEU A 99 28.86 23.93 4.22
C LEU A 99 27.62 23.26 4.80
N HIS A 100 26.46 23.89 4.64
CA HIS A 100 25.20 23.27 5.02
C HIS A 100 24.94 22.01 4.19
N ARG A 101 24.33 20.96 4.79
CA ARG A 101 24.07 19.66 4.13
C ARG A 101 23.39 19.76 2.77
N SER A 102 22.50 20.75 2.59
CA SER A 102 21.73 20.95 1.35
C SER A 102 22.57 21.46 0.17
N ILE A 103 23.82 21.86 0.42
CA ILE A 103 24.76 22.32 -0.60
C ILE A 103 25.97 21.38 -0.66
N ALA A 104 26.53 21.03 0.51
CA ALA A 104 27.75 20.22 0.61
C ALA A 104 27.62 18.89 -0.14
N PHE A 105 26.58 18.10 0.18
CA PHE A 105 26.42 16.76 -0.40
C PHE A 105 26.01 16.78 -1.88
N PRO A 106 25.07 17.63 -2.33
CA PRO A 106 24.75 17.74 -3.74
C PRO A 106 25.94 18.17 -4.62
N LEU A 107 26.73 19.15 -4.18
CA LEU A 107 27.95 19.56 -4.88
C LEU A 107 28.94 18.41 -4.93
N LEU A 108 29.22 17.77 -3.78
CA LEU A 108 30.16 16.66 -3.70
C LEU A 108 29.74 15.48 -4.60
N LYS A 109 28.45 15.14 -4.63
CA LYS A 109 27.88 14.09 -5.48
C LYS A 109 28.04 14.41 -6.97
N LYS A 110 27.73 15.64 -7.38
CA LYS A 110 27.87 16.06 -8.79
C LYS A 110 29.33 16.14 -9.21
N LEU A 111 30.23 16.67 -8.36
CA LEU A 111 31.68 16.68 -8.57
C LEU A 111 32.25 15.26 -8.75
N ALA A 112 31.88 14.33 -7.86
CA ALA A 112 32.28 12.93 -7.99
C ALA A 112 31.78 12.31 -9.30
N LYS A 113 30.57 12.68 -9.74
CA LYS A 113 29.97 12.18 -10.99
C LYS A 113 30.70 12.71 -12.23
N ILE A 114 31.05 13.99 -12.26
CA ILE A 114 31.71 14.63 -13.41
C ILE A 114 33.22 14.32 -13.50
N GLY A 115 33.79 13.65 -12.51
CA GLY A 115 35.15 13.10 -12.61
C GLY A 115 36.20 13.73 -11.69
N ASP A 116 35.80 14.61 -10.78
CA ASP A 116 36.72 15.11 -9.76
C ASP A 116 37.22 13.95 -8.88
N THR A 117 38.54 13.69 -8.94
CA THR A 117 39.19 12.56 -8.27
C THR A 117 39.19 12.71 -6.76
N GLN A 118 39.35 13.93 -6.24
CA GLN A 118 39.29 14.21 -4.81
C GLN A 118 37.87 13.99 -4.31
N ALA A 119 36.86 14.51 -5.02
CA ALA A 119 35.46 14.31 -4.68
C ALA A 119 35.07 12.82 -4.66
N ARG A 120 35.48 12.04 -5.68
CA ARG A 120 35.24 10.58 -5.72
C ARG A 120 35.87 9.87 -4.53
N ARG A 121 37.07 10.26 -4.13
CA ARG A 121 37.80 9.65 -3.01
C ARG A 121 37.08 9.89 -1.69
N VAL A 122 36.63 11.11 -1.43
CA VAL A 122 36.07 11.49 -0.12
C VAL A 122 34.56 11.31 -0.01
N PHE A 123 33.83 11.07 -1.12
CA PHE A 123 32.36 11.06 -1.12
C PHE A 123 31.74 10.09 -0.11
N LYS A 124 32.18 8.83 -0.09
CA LYS A 124 31.70 7.84 0.88
C LYS A 124 32.17 8.19 2.30
N ASP A 125 33.43 8.57 2.45
CA ASP A 125 34.01 8.88 3.75
C ASP A 125 33.28 10.03 4.44
N GLU A 126 32.96 11.11 3.71
CA GLU A 126 32.21 12.24 4.22
C GLU A 126 30.78 11.84 4.65
N ILE A 127 30.08 10.98 3.89
CA ILE A 127 28.80 10.43 4.33
C ILE A 127 28.96 9.65 5.64
N GLY A 128 29.98 8.78 5.72
CA GLY A 128 30.30 8.00 6.92
C GLY A 128 30.60 8.87 8.14
N ILE A 129 31.45 9.89 7.98
CA ILE A 129 31.80 10.86 9.02
C ILE A 129 30.53 11.52 9.55
N ARG A 130 29.67 12.03 8.66
CA ARG A 130 28.46 12.76 9.05
C ARG A 130 27.41 11.85 9.69
N PHE A 131 27.33 10.58 9.30
CA PHE A 131 26.55 9.57 10.03
C PHE A 131 27.10 9.31 11.43
N SER A 132 28.42 9.18 11.59
CA SER A 132 29.06 8.88 12.87
C SER A 132 28.89 9.98 13.93
N GLU A 133 28.68 11.22 13.49
CA GLU A 133 28.37 12.35 14.38
C GLU A 133 26.98 12.28 15.01
N GLY A 134 26.08 11.49 14.40
CA GLY A 134 24.75 11.25 14.97
C GLY A 134 23.78 12.42 14.87
N ASN A 135 24.07 13.48 14.10
CA ASN A 135 23.15 14.60 13.93
C ASN A 135 21.91 14.12 13.14
N LEU A 136 20.76 14.01 13.82
CA LEU A 136 19.52 13.49 13.24
C LEU A 136 19.06 14.27 12.01
N SER A 137 19.29 15.58 11.95
CA SER A 137 18.87 16.41 10.81
C SER A 137 19.66 16.07 9.55
N VAL A 138 20.98 15.87 9.71
CA VAL A 138 21.88 15.49 8.62
C VAL A 138 21.62 14.07 8.18
N ILE A 139 21.46 13.14 9.13
CA ILE A 139 21.20 11.73 8.84
C ILE A 139 19.88 11.57 8.09
N LEU A 140 18.83 12.26 8.51
CA LEU A 140 17.55 12.26 7.80
C LEU A 140 17.69 12.74 6.36
N TYR A 141 18.41 13.83 6.13
CA TYR A 141 18.67 14.32 4.78
C TYR A 141 19.39 13.28 3.92
N LEU A 142 20.42 12.63 4.47
CA LEU A 142 21.19 11.61 3.76
C LEU A 142 20.37 10.35 3.43
N LEU A 143 19.46 9.96 4.32
CA LEU A 143 18.56 8.83 4.12
C LEU A 143 17.51 9.16 3.03
N VAL A 144 16.78 10.27 3.19
CA VAL A 144 15.69 10.66 2.29
C VAL A 144 16.18 10.95 0.87
N GLU A 145 17.35 11.56 0.73
CA GLU A 145 17.96 11.86 -0.58
C GLU A 145 18.78 10.69 -1.15
N ASN A 146 18.68 9.50 -0.53
CA ASN A 146 19.28 8.24 -0.98
C ASN A 146 20.81 8.31 -1.16
N TYR A 147 21.53 9.04 -0.31
CA TYR A 147 23.00 9.07 -0.33
C TYR A 147 23.61 7.76 0.14
N VAL A 148 22.89 7.05 1.02
CA VAL A 148 23.31 5.75 1.55
C VAL A 148 23.35 4.65 0.49
N ASP A 149 22.74 4.83 -0.68
CA ASP A 149 22.76 3.85 -1.78
C ASP A 149 24.12 3.75 -2.47
N ALA A 150 25.04 4.67 -2.19
CA ALA A 150 26.43 4.49 -2.56
C ALA A 150 27.08 3.28 -1.87
N PHE A 151 26.49 2.78 -0.78
CA PHE A 151 27.03 1.72 0.05
C PHE A 151 26.32 0.38 -0.16
N ASN A 152 27.08 -0.71 -0.10
CA ASN A 152 26.52 -2.06 -0.09
C ASN A 152 25.97 -2.43 1.30
N SER A 153 25.30 -3.58 1.41
CA SER A 153 24.65 -4.01 2.65
C SER A 153 25.63 -4.21 3.83
N GLU A 154 26.83 -4.72 3.58
CA GLU A 154 27.85 -4.96 4.61
C GLU A 154 28.47 -3.64 5.10
N GLU A 155 28.75 -2.71 4.18
CA GLU A 155 29.18 -1.34 4.50
C GLU A 155 28.12 -0.62 5.35
N LYS A 156 26.83 -0.73 4.96
CA LYS A 156 25.72 -0.15 5.74
C LYS A 156 25.65 -0.73 7.15
N GLU A 157 25.78 -2.04 7.27
CA GLU A 157 25.75 -2.73 8.56
C GLU A 157 26.90 -2.32 9.49
N THR A 158 28.11 -2.23 8.95
CA THR A 158 29.31 -1.91 9.73
C THR A 158 29.43 -0.42 10.06
N LEU A 159 29.13 0.47 9.12
CA LEU A 159 29.31 1.92 9.28
C LEU A 159 28.13 2.60 9.98
N PHE A 160 26.90 2.17 9.70
CA PHE A 160 25.70 2.89 10.17
C PHE A 160 24.96 2.14 11.28
N TYR A 161 24.84 0.82 11.18
CA TYR A 161 23.95 0.05 12.05
C TYR A 161 24.64 -0.40 13.33
N ASN A 162 25.72 -1.19 13.24
CA ASN A 162 26.29 -1.90 14.38
C ASN A 162 27.13 -1.00 15.30
N ASN A 163 27.89 -0.08 14.72
CA ASN A 163 28.91 0.70 15.46
C ASN A 163 28.52 2.15 15.77
N ASN A 164 27.31 2.59 15.38
CA ASN A 164 26.93 4.00 15.52
C ASN A 164 26.19 4.28 16.83
N LYS A 165 26.92 4.21 17.95
CA LYS A 165 26.37 4.47 19.29
C LYS A 165 25.76 5.89 19.40
N ARG A 166 26.42 6.90 18.85
CA ARG A 166 25.95 8.30 18.89
C ARG A 166 24.60 8.48 18.21
N LEU A 167 24.39 7.90 17.04
CA LEU A 167 23.09 7.92 16.36
C LEU A 167 22.00 7.30 17.23
N ARG A 168 22.26 6.10 17.80
CA ARG A 168 21.30 5.41 18.66
C ARG A 168 20.95 6.25 19.90
N ASP A 169 21.94 6.81 20.56
CA ASP A 169 21.76 7.67 21.73
C ASP A 169 20.96 8.92 21.39
N ASN A 170 21.25 9.57 20.25
CA ASN A 170 20.53 10.76 19.80
C ASN A 170 19.08 10.45 19.38
N ILE A 171 18.81 9.28 18.79
CA ILE A 171 17.45 8.80 18.55
C ILE A 171 16.73 8.65 19.89
N GLU A 172 17.34 8.00 20.89
CA GLU A 172 16.72 7.79 22.20
C GLU A 172 16.42 9.11 22.94
N ILE A 173 17.35 10.07 22.88
CA ILE A 173 17.17 11.41 23.44
C ILE A 173 16.01 12.10 22.72
N GLY A 174 16.02 12.14 21.39
CA GLY A 174 14.97 12.77 20.60
C GLY A 174 13.59 12.15 20.84
N LEU A 175 13.51 10.84 21.08
CA LEU A 175 12.26 10.17 21.46
C LEU A 175 11.74 10.61 22.84
N LYS A 176 12.58 11.04 23.77
CA LYS A 176 12.13 11.54 25.08
C LYS A 176 11.61 12.98 25.03
N GLU A 177 11.97 13.73 23.99
CA GLU A 177 11.55 15.11 23.78
C GLU A 177 10.11 15.24 23.20
N LYS A 178 9.63 16.47 23.04
CA LYS A 178 8.36 16.82 22.39
C LYS A 178 8.61 17.61 21.10
N GLY A 179 7.60 17.71 20.24
CA GLY A 179 7.66 18.54 19.03
C GLY A 179 8.65 18.06 17.98
N SER A 180 9.41 18.98 17.38
CA SER A 180 10.28 18.74 16.22
C SER A 180 11.35 17.66 16.46
N SER A 181 12.00 17.63 17.62
CA SER A 181 13.04 16.64 17.92
C SER A 181 12.49 15.21 17.94
N ARG A 182 11.31 15.01 18.55
CA ARG A 182 10.64 13.70 18.55
C ARG A 182 10.22 13.30 17.14
N ASN A 183 9.74 14.23 16.33
CA ASN A 183 9.37 13.95 14.95
C ASN A 183 10.57 13.52 14.11
N ARG A 184 11.72 14.18 14.26
CA ARG A 184 12.97 13.81 13.58
C ARG A 184 13.45 12.42 14.01
N ALA A 185 13.44 12.13 15.32
CA ALA A 185 13.82 10.80 15.81
C ALA A 185 12.90 9.69 15.28
N LEU A 186 11.58 9.94 15.21
CA LEU A 186 10.61 9.00 14.65
C LEU A 186 10.80 8.78 13.14
N LEU A 187 11.11 9.83 12.38
CA LEU A 187 11.37 9.72 10.95
C LEU A 187 12.67 8.95 10.70
N ALA A 188 13.73 9.22 11.46
CA ALA A 188 15.00 8.53 11.31
C ALA A 188 14.86 7.02 11.59
N LEU A 189 14.06 6.67 12.60
CA LEU A 189 13.70 5.29 12.90
C LEU A 189 12.96 4.60 11.74
N LYS A 190 12.05 5.30 11.05
CA LYS A 190 11.33 4.77 9.89
C LYS A 190 12.31 4.43 8.77
N GLU A 191 13.07 5.41 8.31
CA GLU A 191 14.02 5.26 7.20
C GLU A 191 15.04 4.14 7.48
N LEU A 192 15.61 4.09 8.69
CA LEU A 192 16.54 3.03 9.08
C LEU A 192 15.90 1.64 9.11
N THR A 193 14.62 1.55 9.52
CA THR A 193 13.87 0.29 9.51
C THR A 193 13.71 -0.24 8.09
N GLU A 194 13.36 0.63 7.14
CA GLU A 194 13.18 0.29 5.72
C GLU A 194 14.48 -0.21 5.10
N LEU A 195 15.62 0.34 5.52
CA LEU A 195 16.94 -0.14 5.13
C LEU A 195 17.41 -1.40 5.86
N GLY A 196 16.62 -1.92 6.79
CA GLY A 196 16.85 -3.21 7.43
C GLY A 196 17.49 -3.17 8.82
N ASP A 197 17.80 -1.98 9.38
CA ASP A 197 18.50 -1.81 10.65
C ASP A 197 17.78 -2.50 11.83
N SER A 198 18.51 -3.36 12.54
CA SER A 198 17.95 -4.20 13.62
C SER A 198 17.57 -3.39 14.85
N PHE A 199 18.38 -2.36 15.19
CA PHE A 199 18.11 -1.45 16.29
C PHE A 199 16.82 -0.66 16.03
N ALA A 200 16.70 -0.04 14.85
CA ALA A 200 15.54 0.75 14.46
C ALA A 200 14.28 -0.10 14.40
N LYS A 201 14.34 -1.32 13.85
CA LYS A 201 13.22 -2.28 13.88
C LYS A 201 12.72 -2.53 15.31
N LYS A 202 13.64 -2.90 16.22
CA LYS A 202 13.30 -3.18 17.62
C LYS A 202 12.76 -1.93 18.33
N ARG A 203 13.38 -0.77 18.12
CA ARG A 203 13.03 0.45 18.84
C ARG A 203 11.71 1.04 18.37
N SER A 204 11.45 0.99 17.07
CA SER A 204 10.19 1.44 16.48
C SER A 204 9.02 0.60 16.95
N LEU A 205 9.20 -0.72 17.10
CA LEU A 205 8.20 -1.60 17.72
C LEU A 205 7.86 -1.18 19.17
N ILE A 206 8.85 -0.72 19.94
CA ILE A 206 8.62 -0.21 21.31
C ILE A 206 7.84 1.10 21.28
N GLU A 207 8.21 2.06 20.43
CA GLU A 207 7.48 3.35 20.33
C GLU A 207 6.06 3.16 19.83
N PHE A 208 5.85 2.26 18.86
CA PHE A 208 4.54 1.83 18.43
C PHE A 208 3.73 1.29 19.62
N ASN A 209 4.29 0.35 20.39
CA ASN A 209 3.61 -0.23 21.56
C ASN A 209 3.24 0.79 22.64
N LYS A 210 4.07 1.82 22.85
CA LYS A 210 3.77 2.93 23.76
C LYS A 210 2.64 3.82 23.25
N LYS A 211 2.55 4.05 21.93
CA LYS A 211 1.44 4.80 21.31
C LYS A 211 0.13 4.03 21.41
N VAL A 212 0.14 2.72 21.12
CA VAL A 212 -1.01 1.81 21.29
C VAL A 212 -1.60 1.95 22.69
N ARG A 213 -0.76 1.80 23.74
CA ARG A 213 -1.20 1.90 25.13
C ARG A 213 -1.79 3.27 25.54
N ARG A 214 -1.65 4.33 24.73
CA ARG A 214 -1.95 5.72 25.10
C ARG A 214 -3.11 6.35 24.33
N LYS A 215 -3.63 5.75 23.24
CA LYS A 215 -4.70 6.35 22.41
C LYS A 215 -5.75 5.31 21.99
N ARG A 216 -7.03 5.63 22.23
CA ARG A 216 -8.20 4.81 21.81
C ARG A 216 -8.43 4.82 20.29
N ASP A 217 -8.26 5.97 19.63
CA ASP A 217 -8.47 6.11 18.18
C ASP A 217 -7.17 5.86 17.39
N LEU A 218 -6.60 4.67 17.58
CA LEU A 218 -5.27 4.34 17.07
C LEU A 218 -5.19 4.32 15.55
N ILE A 219 -6.32 4.05 14.90
CA ILE A 219 -6.36 3.74 13.48
C ILE A 219 -6.42 5.00 12.61
N ASN A 220 -7.06 6.08 13.05
CA ASN A 220 -7.04 7.35 12.29
C ASN A 220 -5.62 7.93 12.22
N ASP A 221 -4.83 7.81 13.29
CA ASP A 221 -3.43 8.28 13.32
C ASP A 221 -2.45 7.36 12.56
N LEU A 222 -2.76 6.07 12.44
CA LEU A 222 -1.92 5.07 11.77
C LEU A 222 -2.25 4.90 10.29
N ILE A 223 -3.52 4.98 9.90
CA ILE A 223 -4.01 4.74 8.53
C ILE A 223 -3.88 5.97 7.65
N ILE A 224 -4.09 7.18 8.19
CA ILE A 224 -4.05 8.42 7.42
C ILE A 224 -2.61 8.98 7.32
N ASN A 225 -1.74 8.68 8.29
CA ASN A 225 -0.38 9.20 8.34
C ASN A 225 0.66 8.08 8.29
N ASP A 226 0.91 7.54 7.09
CA ASP A 226 2.02 6.73 6.51
C ASP A 226 3.30 6.32 7.32
N ARG A 227 3.26 6.26 8.64
CA ARG A 227 4.46 6.31 9.49
C ARG A 227 4.81 5.01 10.19
N TYR A 228 3.98 3.96 10.08
CA TYR A 228 4.21 2.72 10.85
C TYR A 228 3.87 1.41 10.10
N PHE A 229 3.68 1.46 8.78
CA PHE A 229 3.20 0.32 8.01
C PHE A 229 4.19 -0.82 7.76
N SER A 230 5.49 -0.59 7.97
CA SER A 230 6.51 -1.65 7.91
C SER A 230 6.54 -2.53 9.16
N TYR A 231 5.84 -2.14 10.24
CA TYR A 231 5.82 -2.86 11.52
C TYR A 231 4.63 -3.81 11.69
N LEU A 232 3.61 -3.71 10.83
CA LEU A 232 2.40 -4.55 10.88
C LEU A 232 2.62 -5.98 10.40
N ASP A 233 3.82 -6.34 9.92
CA ASP A 233 4.15 -7.73 9.56
C ASP A 233 4.28 -8.66 10.79
N ASN A 234 3.97 -8.15 11.98
CA ASN A 234 4.06 -8.87 13.24
C ASN A 234 2.67 -9.30 13.73
N GLU A 235 2.41 -10.60 13.66
CA GLU A 235 1.20 -11.29 14.12
C GLU A 235 0.71 -10.83 15.51
N THR A 236 1.63 -10.60 16.45
CA THR A 236 1.29 -10.13 17.81
C THR A 236 0.73 -8.70 17.86
N MET A 237 0.99 -7.88 16.85
CA MET A 237 0.53 -6.50 16.74
C MET A 237 -0.92 -6.42 16.27
N PHE A 238 -1.30 -7.24 15.28
CA PHE A 238 -2.69 -7.44 14.87
C PHE A 238 -3.56 -7.92 16.05
N ARG A 239 -3.06 -8.89 16.84
CA ARG A 239 -3.73 -9.35 18.08
C ARG A 239 -4.04 -8.22 19.07
N LYS A 240 -3.21 -7.18 19.13
CA LYS A 240 -3.32 -6.10 20.12
C LYS A 240 -4.29 -5.01 19.69
N LEU A 241 -4.25 -4.62 18.41
CA LEU A 241 -5.22 -3.69 17.80
C LEU A 241 -6.65 -4.23 17.86
N LEU A 242 -6.81 -5.55 17.71
CA LEU A 242 -8.11 -6.20 17.70
C LEU A 242 -8.62 -6.58 19.11
N LYS A 243 -7.73 -6.75 20.10
CA LYS A 243 -8.12 -6.89 21.52
C LYS A 243 -8.75 -5.64 22.11
N GLU A 244 -8.54 -4.47 21.51
CA GLU A 244 -9.13 -3.20 21.97
C GLU A 244 -10.56 -2.97 21.44
N ASN A 245 -11.14 -3.91 20.69
CA ASN A 245 -12.59 -4.14 20.61
C ASN A 245 -13.43 -2.95 20.10
N ASP A 246 -12.99 -2.29 19.03
CA ASP A 246 -13.77 -1.24 18.38
C ASP A 246 -14.15 -1.64 16.94
N ALA A 247 -15.46 -1.67 16.66
CA ALA A 247 -16.00 -1.97 15.33
C ALA A 247 -15.50 -0.97 14.26
N ASP A 248 -15.27 0.27 14.67
CA ASP A 248 -14.76 1.34 13.81
C ASP A 248 -13.32 1.07 13.36
N ASN A 249 -12.54 0.37 14.20
CA ASN A 249 -11.18 -0.02 13.88
C ASN A 249 -11.12 -1.15 12.84
N ILE A 250 -12.09 -2.07 12.84
CA ILE A 250 -12.17 -3.18 11.87
C ILE A 250 -12.59 -2.68 10.49
N ILE A 251 -13.57 -1.78 10.43
CA ILE A 251 -14.02 -1.14 9.19
C ILE A 251 -12.85 -0.37 8.54
N LYS A 252 -12.12 0.42 9.32
CA LYS A 252 -10.95 1.16 8.83
C LYS A 252 -9.79 0.26 8.38
N LEU A 253 -9.57 -0.88 9.04
CA LEU A 253 -8.61 -1.91 8.62
C LEU A 253 -9.00 -2.55 7.28
N THR A 254 -10.30 -2.78 7.06
CA THR A 254 -10.86 -3.36 5.83
C THR A 254 -10.67 -2.43 4.64
N VAL A 255 -11.07 -1.16 4.78
CA VAL A 255 -10.87 -0.10 3.77
C VAL A 255 -9.38 0.14 3.44
N PHE A 256 -8.48 -0.11 4.40
CA PHE A 256 -7.04 0.02 4.21
C PHE A 256 -6.38 -1.20 3.53
N ILE A 257 -6.88 -2.40 3.83
CA ILE A 257 -6.45 -3.66 3.21
C ILE A 257 -6.82 -3.68 1.73
N GLU A 258 -8.00 -3.15 1.36
CA GLU A 258 -8.41 -2.90 -0.02
C GLU A 258 -7.41 -2.02 -0.77
N LYS A 259 -6.90 -0.96 -0.12
CA LYS A 259 -5.87 -0.07 -0.69
C LYS A 259 -4.47 -0.69 -0.78
N ASN A 260 -4.20 -1.82 -0.09
CA ASN A 260 -2.85 -2.39 0.08
C ASN A 260 -2.84 -3.94 -0.02
N TRP A 261 -3.38 -4.48 -1.10
CA TRP A 261 -3.72 -5.90 -1.29
C TRP A 261 -2.58 -6.92 -1.06
N ARG A 262 -1.32 -6.57 -1.33
CA ARG A 262 -0.16 -7.47 -1.08
C ARG A 262 -0.03 -7.88 0.40
N LYS A 263 -0.56 -7.07 1.32
CA LYS A 263 -0.48 -7.29 2.78
C LYS A 263 -1.68 -8.06 3.36
N LEU A 264 -2.76 -8.25 2.57
CA LEU A 264 -3.92 -9.09 2.90
C LEU A 264 -3.47 -10.51 3.30
N LYS A 265 -2.47 -11.07 2.62
CA LYS A 265 -1.92 -12.42 2.84
C LYS A 265 -1.47 -12.71 4.30
N HIS A 266 -0.99 -11.70 5.02
CA HIS A 266 -0.47 -11.83 6.39
C HIS A 266 -1.58 -11.68 7.45
N PHE A 267 -2.52 -10.77 7.20
CA PHE A 267 -3.74 -10.61 8.02
C PHE A 267 -4.56 -11.91 8.03
N LEU A 268 -4.72 -12.49 6.84
CA LEU A 268 -5.41 -13.72 6.60
C LEU A 268 -4.74 -14.90 7.37
N LYS A 269 -3.42 -15.11 7.25
CA LYS A 269 -2.65 -16.09 8.05
C LYS A 269 -2.83 -16.00 9.57
N TRP A 270 -3.10 -14.80 10.11
CA TRP A 270 -3.27 -14.60 11.55
C TRP A 270 -4.68 -14.96 12.05
N ALA A 271 -5.73 -14.68 11.26
CA ALA A 271 -7.11 -15.02 11.60
C ALA A 271 -7.28 -16.54 11.86
N GLU A 272 -6.54 -17.36 11.11
CA GLU A 272 -6.47 -18.82 11.28
C GLU A 272 -6.00 -19.26 12.69
N SER A 273 -5.19 -18.44 13.36
CA SER A 273 -4.59 -18.76 14.67
C SER A 273 -5.47 -18.40 15.89
N TYR A 274 -6.51 -17.58 15.72
CA TYR A 274 -7.29 -16.98 16.82
C TYR A 274 -8.62 -17.71 17.13
N ARG A 275 -8.81 -18.91 16.56
CA ARG A 275 -9.97 -19.82 16.65
C ARG A 275 -10.48 -20.20 18.06
N LYS A 276 -9.92 -19.66 19.16
CA LYS A 276 -10.12 -20.13 20.54
C LYS A 276 -10.90 -19.20 21.50
N GLU A 277 -11.15 -17.92 21.21
CA GLU A 277 -11.78 -16.99 22.17
C GLU A 277 -12.96 -16.21 21.54
N ARG A 278 -14.18 -16.41 22.08
CA ARG A 278 -15.46 -16.53 21.34
C ARG A 278 -16.52 -15.44 21.65
N LEU A 279 -16.15 -14.18 21.93
CA LEU A 279 -17.06 -13.29 22.67
C LEU A 279 -17.39 -11.88 22.14
N PHE A 280 -16.86 -11.35 21.03
CA PHE A 280 -16.89 -9.88 20.83
C PHE A 280 -17.66 -9.26 19.65
N LEU A 281 -18.17 -10.00 18.66
CA LEU A 281 -18.68 -9.36 17.42
C LEU A 281 -20.19 -9.03 17.38
N LYS A 282 -20.82 -8.79 18.54
CA LYS A 282 -22.28 -8.58 18.66
C LYS A 282 -22.84 -7.25 18.10
N PRO A 283 -22.11 -6.12 17.94
CA PRO A 283 -22.71 -4.85 17.48
C PRO A 283 -22.70 -4.58 15.96
N LEU A 284 -22.05 -5.41 15.13
CA LEU A 284 -21.90 -5.22 13.67
C LEU A 284 -23.03 -5.88 12.85
N ILE A 285 -24.10 -6.28 13.52
CA ILE A 285 -25.24 -6.99 12.94
C ILE A 285 -26.18 -5.93 12.34
N MET A 286 -26.27 -5.85 11.01
CA MET A 286 -27.54 -5.44 10.40
C MET A 286 -28.39 -6.70 10.33
N GLU A 287 -29.45 -6.71 11.14
CA GLU A 287 -30.28 -7.89 11.42
C GLU A 287 -31.44 -8.05 10.42
N GLU A 288 -31.43 -7.31 9.29
CA GLU A 288 -32.53 -7.36 8.32
C GLU A 288 -32.01 -7.60 6.89
N ASP A 289 -32.82 -8.35 6.15
CA ASP A 289 -32.54 -8.99 4.87
C ASP A 289 -31.69 -8.12 3.92
N PHE A 290 -30.57 -8.68 3.45
CA PHE A 290 -29.70 -8.09 2.44
C PHE A 290 -30.45 -7.99 1.10
N GLU A 291 -31.23 -6.92 0.93
CA GLU A 291 -31.69 -6.49 -0.39
C GLU A 291 -30.54 -5.87 -1.17
N ASP A 292 -30.45 -6.27 -2.43
CA ASP A 292 -29.54 -5.86 -3.48
C ASP A 292 -29.44 -4.32 -3.59
N LYS A 293 -28.55 -3.72 -2.81
CA LYS A 293 -28.17 -2.32 -2.95
C LYS A 293 -26.66 -2.24 -3.10
N ASN A 294 -26.27 -1.90 -4.33
CA ASN A 294 -24.96 -1.45 -4.72
C ASN A 294 -24.30 -0.62 -3.63
N GLU A 295 -23.21 -1.11 -3.05
CA GLU A 295 -22.16 -0.30 -2.45
C GLU A 295 -20.91 -1.17 -2.26
N ASP A 296 -19.77 -0.61 -2.68
CA ASP A 296 -18.47 -1.26 -2.75
C ASP A 296 -18.03 -1.88 -1.41
N LEU A 297 -17.66 -3.16 -1.45
CA LEU A 297 -17.08 -3.97 -0.36
C LEU A 297 -17.89 -3.99 0.96
N THR A 298 -18.75 -5.01 1.07
CA THR A 298 -19.43 -5.37 2.32
C THR A 298 -18.97 -6.74 2.80
N PHE A 299 -18.54 -6.83 4.06
CA PHE A 299 -18.43 -8.10 4.78
C PHE A 299 -19.57 -8.21 5.79
N GLY A 300 -20.22 -9.37 5.82
CA GLY A 300 -21.28 -9.69 6.77
C GLY A 300 -20.75 -10.58 7.88
N VAL A 301 -21.16 -10.32 9.12
CA VAL A 301 -20.83 -11.17 10.27
C VAL A 301 -22.11 -11.73 10.85
N ARG A 302 -22.18 -13.07 10.98
CA ARG A 302 -23.30 -13.77 11.64
C ARG A 302 -22.73 -14.65 12.73
N ASN A 303 -23.30 -14.57 13.94
CA ASN A 303 -22.83 -15.36 15.10
C ASN A 303 -21.31 -15.25 15.33
N GLN A 304 -20.76 -14.06 15.16
CA GLN A 304 -19.32 -13.76 15.31
C GLN A 304 -18.41 -14.50 14.32
N ARG A 305 -18.94 -14.95 13.17
CA ARG A 305 -18.18 -15.52 12.07
C ARG A 305 -18.47 -14.76 10.79
N VAL A 306 -17.50 -14.71 9.88
CA VAL A 306 -17.69 -14.11 8.57
C VAL A 306 -18.71 -14.94 7.81
N ALA A 307 -19.85 -14.31 7.50
CA ALA A 307 -20.98 -14.92 6.81
C ALA A 307 -21.21 -14.33 5.43
N GLY A 308 -20.72 -13.11 5.17
CA GLY A 308 -20.74 -12.50 3.85
C GLY A 308 -19.39 -11.90 3.52
N LEU A 309 -18.95 -12.04 2.27
CA LEU A 309 -17.73 -11.40 1.78
C LEU A 309 -17.90 -11.01 0.32
N GLN A 310 -17.72 -9.73 0.01
CA GLN A 310 -17.72 -9.21 -1.36
C GLN A 310 -16.40 -8.50 -1.67
N LEU A 311 -15.70 -8.93 -2.71
CA LEU A 311 -14.45 -8.36 -3.18
C LEU A 311 -14.55 -8.05 -4.67
N MET A 312 -14.80 -6.78 -5.02
CA MET A 312 -14.88 -6.34 -6.41
C MET A 312 -13.50 -5.89 -6.91
N GLY A 313 -13.11 -6.33 -8.12
CA GLY A 313 -11.91 -5.83 -8.76
C GLY A 313 -12.09 -4.42 -9.31
N ILE A 314 -11.15 -3.54 -9.00
CA ILE A 314 -11.12 -2.14 -9.44
C ILE A 314 -9.83 -1.86 -10.20
N GLU A 315 -9.79 -0.78 -10.98
CA GLU A 315 -8.65 -0.47 -11.85
C GLU A 315 -7.33 -0.37 -11.04
N GLY A 316 -6.34 -1.19 -11.43
CA GLY A 316 -5.06 -1.31 -10.71
C GLY A 316 -5.04 -2.35 -9.57
N PHE A 317 -6.19 -2.93 -9.21
CA PHE A 317 -6.36 -3.83 -8.06
C PHE A 317 -7.26 -5.02 -8.41
N PHE A 318 -6.70 -5.98 -9.16
CA PHE A 318 -7.39 -7.21 -9.55
C PHE A 318 -6.81 -8.41 -8.82
N ILE A 319 -7.68 -9.32 -8.39
CA ILE A 319 -7.29 -10.63 -7.86
C ILE A 319 -7.06 -11.59 -9.05
N GLU A 320 -5.83 -12.10 -9.21
CA GLU A 320 -5.49 -13.04 -10.28
C GLU A 320 -5.61 -14.51 -9.86
N GLU A 321 -5.36 -14.81 -8.58
CA GLU A 321 -5.47 -16.15 -8.00
C GLU A 321 -6.59 -16.20 -6.97
N PHE A 322 -7.38 -17.28 -6.97
CA PHE A 322 -8.43 -17.47 -5.97
C PHE A 322 -7.82 -17.47 -4.54
N PRO A 323 -8.30 -16.60 -3.63
CA PRO A 323 -7.79 -16.53 -2.27
C PRO A 323 -8.23 -17.76 -1.46
N LYS A 324 -7.42 -18.82 -1.50
CA LYS A 324 -7.71 -20.14 -0.89
C LYS A 324 -8.10 -20.08 0.58
N MET A 325 -7.72 -19.03 1.31
CA MET A 325 -8.06 -18.90 2.70
C MET A 325 -9.55 -18.62 2.96
N ILE A 326 -10.27 -18.03 2.01
CA ILE A 326 -11.74 -17.86 2.13
C ILE A 326 -12.42 -19.22 2.35
N LEU A 327 -11.81 -20.31 1.86
CA LEU A 327 -12.30 -21.68 1.97
C LEU A 327 -12.30 -22.22 3.41
N GLU A 328 -11.69 -21.51 4.35
CA GLU A 328 -11.69 -21.86 5.78
C GLU A 328 -12.85 -21.22 6.55
N PHE A 329 -13.60 -20.31 5.93
CA PHE A 329 -14.74 -19.65 6.56
C PHE A 329 -15.96 -20.58 6.57
N ASP A 330 -16.02 -21.43 7.60
CA ASP A 330 -17.06 -22.45 7.80
C ASP A 330 -18.48 -21.90 7.98
N ALA A 331 -18.61 -20.59 8.18
CA ALA A 331 -19.88 -19.89 8.31
C ALA A 331 -20.22 -18.99 7.10
N LEU A 332 -19.45 -19.06 6.01
CA LEU A 332 -19.65 -18.20 4.86
C LEU A 332 -20.92 -18.61 4.10
N GLU A 333 -21.91 -17.71 4.08
CA GLU A 333 -23.19 -17.86 3.38
C GLU A 333 -23.20 -17.12 2.03
N LEU A 334 -22.45 -16.01 1.92
CA LEU A 334 -22.35 -15.20 0.71
C LEU A 334 -20.89 -14.92 0.36
N LEU A 335 -20.51 -15.23 -0.89
CA LEU A 335 -19.20 -14.88 -1.45
C LEU A 335 -19.38 -14.23 -2.82
N SER A 336 -18.84 -13.02 -2.99
CA SER A 336 -18.74 -12.34 -4.28
C SER A 336 -17.29 -11.96 -4.55
N LEU A 337 -16.77 -12.32 -5.73
CA LEU A 337 -15.41 -11.99 -6.19
C LEU A 337 -15.44 -11.32 -7.57
N THR A 338 -16.41 -10.45 -7.83
CA THR A 338 -16.71 -9.92 -9.17
C THR A 338 -15.61 -9.01 -9.73
N TYR A 339 -15.56 -8.86 -11.06
CA TYR A 339 -14.65 -7.94 -11.77
C TYR A 339 -13.16 -8.17 -11.53
N ASN A 340 -12.76 -9.39 -11.20
CA ASN A 340 -11.38 -9.78 -10.95
C ASN A 340 -10.75 -10.50 -12.17
N LYS A 341 -9.54 -11.02 -12.00
CA LYS A 341 -8.79 -11.77 -13.02
C LYS A 341 -8.62 -13.25 -12.64
N ILE A 342 -9.50 -13.79 -11.80
CA ILE A 342 -9.42 -15.16 -11.31
C ILE A 342 -9.70 -16.14 -12.46
N SER A 343 -8.71 -16.97 -12.79
CA SER A 343 -8.85 -17.95 -13.87
C SER A 343 -9.10 -19.39 -13.40
N LEU A 344 -8.87 -19.69 -12.11
CA LEU A 344 -8.98 -21.03 -11.56
C LEU A 344 -9.68 -20.99 -10.21
N ILE A 345 -10.75 -21.79 -10.08
CA ILE A 345 -11.44 -22.02 -8.80
C ILE A 345 -10.93 -23.34 -8.21
N PRO A 346 -10.40 -23.36 -6.98
CA PRO A 346 -9.85 -24.56 -6.37
C PRO A 346 -10.96 -25.58 -6.05
N PRO A 347 -10.71 -26.90 -6.21
CA PRO A 347 -11.64 -27.96 -5.77
C PRO A 347 -12.15 -27.81 -4.34
N SER A 348 -11.29 -27.30 -3.46
CA SER A 348 -11.62 -27.02 -2.05
C SER A 348 -12.72 -25.95 -1.85
N ILE A 349 -13.27 -25.36 -2.92
CA ILE A 349 -14.50 -24.56 -2.85
C ILE A 349 -15.64 -25.33 -2.17
N SER A 350 -15.67 -26.66 -2.32
CA SER A 350 -16.65 -27.54 -1.65
C SER A 350 -16.62 -27.49 -0.12
N ASN A 351 -15.56 -26.94 0.50
CA ASN A 351 -15.47 -26.79 1.95
C ASN A 351 -16.50 -25.79 2.51
N LEU A 352 -17.00 -24.88 1.68
CA LEU A 352 -17.98 -23.87 2.05
C LEU A 352 -19.41 -24.47 2.09
N VAL A 353 -19.61 -25.48 2.92
CA VAL A 353 -20.81 -26.34 2.91
C VAL A 353 -22.14 -25.61 3.13
N ILE A 354 -22.11 -24.45 3.78
CA ILE A 354 -23.30 -23.61 4.02
C ILE A 354 -23.44 -22.44 3.04
N LEU A 355 -22.54 -22.31 2.06
CA LEU A 355 -22.57 -21.24 1.08
C LEU A 355 -23.89 -21.28 0.31
N SER A 356 -24.61 -20.17 0.36
CA SER A 356 -25.93 -20.01 -0.25
C SER A 356 -25.88 -19.11 -1.48
N HIS A 357 -24.94 -18.16 -1.54
CA HIS A 357 -24.77 -17.22 -2.63
C HIS A 357 -23.30 -17.18 -3.07
N LEU A 358 -23.06 -17.47 -4.34
CA LEU A 358 -21.74 -17.39 -4.97
C LEU A 358 -21.80 -16.56 -6.24
N ASP A 359 -21.06 -15.46 -6.28
CA ASP A 359 -20.89 -14.61 -7.46
C ASP A 359 -19.42 -14.53 -7.87
N LEU A 360 -19.11 -15.06 -9.05
CA LEU A 360 -17.78 -15.02 -9.65
C LEU A 360 -17.80 -14.30 -11.00
N SER A 361 -18.81 -13.48 -11.25
CA SER A 361 -19.01 -12.79 -12.52
C SER A 361 -17.83 -11.89 -12.89
N HIS A 362 -17.62 -11.69 -14.19
CA HIS A 362 -16.53 -10.89 -14.76
C HIS A 362 -15.12 -11.39 -14.37
N ASN A 363 -14.92 -12.71 -14.34
CA ASN A 363 -13.61 -13.35 -14.15
C ASN A 363 -13.27 -14.32 -15.29
N PRO A 364 -12.00 -14.47 -15.72
CA PRO A 364 -11.62 -15.35 -16.84
C PRO A 364 -11.52 -16.85 -16.48
N ILE A 365 -12.56 -17.46 -15.92
CA ILE A 365 -12.52 -18.80 -15.30
C ILE A 365 -12.40 -19.97 -16.30
N GLU A 366 -13.03 -19.89 -17.48
CA GLU A 366 -13.12 -20.95 -18.51
C GLU A 366 -13.72 -22.32 -18.10
N ARG A 367 -13.38 -22.87 -16.93
CA ARG A 367 -13.81 -24.16 -16.40
C ARG A 367 -14.04 -24.08 -14.89
N LEU A 368 -15.15 -24.67 -14.43
CA LEU A 368 -15.42 -24.85 -13.00
C LEU A 368 -14.88 -26.22 -12.54
N PRO A 369 -14.44 -26.35 -11.27
CA PRO A 369 -14.18 -27.65 -10.66
C PRO A 369 -15.50 -28.43 -10.48
N GLU A 370 -15.47 -29.76 -10.62
CA GLU A 370 -16.65 -30.62 -10.38
C GLU A 370 -17.15 -30.48 -8.94
N GLU A 371 -16.25 -30.21 -8.00
CA GLU A 371 -16.51 -30.07 -6.57
C GLU A 371 -17.43 -28.89 -6.24
N ILE A 372 -17.62 -27.92 -7.15
CA ILE A 372 -18.64 -26.86 -6.96
C ILE A 372 -20.04 -27.47 -6.77
N CYS A 373 -20.29 -28.66 -7.34
CA CYS A 373 -21.54 -29.41 -7.24
C CYS A 373 -21.79 -29.99 -5.84
N HIS A 374 -20.80 -29.94 -4.93
CA HIS A 374 -20.93 -30.37 -3.54
C HIS A 374 -21.53 -29.29 -2.63
N LEU A 375 -21.68 -28.05 -3.11
CA LEU A 375 -22.30 -26.95 -2.36
C LEU A 375 -23.82 -27.10 -2.25
N LYS A 376 -24.29 -28.08 -1.47
CA LYS A 376 -25.72 -28.46 -1.40
C LYS A 376 -26.66 -27.36 -0.89
N SER A 377 -26.12 -26.38 -0.18
CA SER A 377 -26.84 -25.21 0.34
C SER A 377 -26.95 -24.07 -0.68
N LEU A 378 -26.28 -24.17 -1.84
CA LEU A 378 -26.19 -23.08 -2.81
C LEU A 378 -27.56 -22.81 -3.46
N LYS A 379 -28.03 -21.57 -3.31
CA LYS A 379 -29.29 -21.06 -3.86
C LYS A 379 -29.06 -20.15 -5.06
N VAL A 380 -27.99 -19.37 -5.05
CA VAL A 380 -27.66 -18.42 -6.12
C VAL A 380 -26.25 -18.68 -6.61
N LEU A 381 -26.11 -18.91 -7.91
CA LEU A 381 -24.83 -19.01 -8.60
C LEU A 381 -24.80 -18.03 -9.77
N LYS A 382 -23.94 -17.02 -9.69
CA LYS A 382 -23.72 -16.03 -10.74
C LYS A 382 -22.32 -16.20 -11.35
N LEU A 383 -22.28 -16.34 -12.66
CA LEU A 383 -21.07 -16.63 -13.44
C LEU A 383 -21.04 -15.80 -14.73
N ASP A 384 -21.56 -14.58 -14.67
CA ASP A 384 -21.78 -13.77 -15.85
C ASP A 384 -20.44 -13.32 -16.44
N SER A 385 -20.32 -13.31 -17.77
CA SER A 385 -19.10 -12.89 -18.48
C SER A 385 -17.83 -13.63 -18.03
N ALA A 386 -17.94 -14.90 -17.62
CA ALA A 386 -16.83 -15.66 -17.03
C ALA A 386 -16.01 -16.52 -18.03
N LYS A 387 -16.33 -16.44 -19.32
CA LYS A 387 -15.72 -17.21 -20.44
C LYS A 387 -15.93 -18.74 -20.32
N ILE A 388 -16.92 -19.20 -19.56
CA ILE A 388 -17.18 -20.62 -19.32
C ILE A 388 -17.56 -21.33 -20.63
N LYS A 389 -16.93 -22.48 -20.89
CA LYS A 389 -17.17 -23.30 -22.09
C LYS A 389 -18.13 -24.45 -21.84
N ASN A 390 -18.05 -25.08 -20.66
CA ASN A 390 -18.90 -26.20 -20.26
C ASN A 390 -19.26 -26.05 -18.77
N LEU A 391 -20.43 -26.56 -18.41
CA LEU A 391 -20.84 -26.74 -17.00
C LEU A 391 -20.40 -28.12 -16.51
N PRO A 392 -20.11 -28.28 -15.20
CA PRO A 392 -19.76 -29.57 -14.62
C PRO A 392 -20.92 -30.57 -14.75
N GLU A 393 -20.62 -31.86 -14.94
CA GLU A 393 -21.64 -32.90 -15.12
C GLU A 393 -22.55 -33.00 -13.87
N GLY A 394 -21.95 -32.76 -12.70
CA GLY A 394 -22.62 -32.77 -11.41
C GLY A 394 -23.52 -31.57 -11.11
N LEU A 395 -23.66 -30.56 -11.99
CA LEU A 395 -24.37 -29.31 -11.66
C LEU A 395 -25.80 -29.56 -11.16
N ALA A 396 -26.45 -30.57 -11.74
CA ALA A 396 -27.79 -31.05 -11.37
C ALA A 396 -27.92 -31.50 -9.91
N GLU A 397 -26.82 -31.71 -9.19
CA GLU A 397 -26.77 -32.11 -7.79
C GLU A 397 -26.90 -30.93 -6.81
N LEU A 398 -26.94 -29.68 -7.31
CA LEU A 398 -27.25 -28.48 -6.54
C LEU A 398 -28.77 -28.36 -6.34
N LYS A 399 -29.36 -29.23 -5.52
CA LYS A 399 -30.82 -29.32 -5.35
C LYS A 399 -31.48 -28.08 -4.76
N SER A 400 -30.73 -27.25 -4.05
CA SER A 400 -31.21 -26.00 -3.46
C SER A 400 -31.11 -24.80 -4.41
N LEU A 401 -30.59 -24.97 -5.63
CA LEU A 401 -30.34 -23.86 -6.54
C LEU A 401 -31.66 -23.26 -7.04
N GLU A 402 -31.83 -21.96 -6.80
CA GLU A 402 -33.00 -21.15 -7.15
C GLU A 402 -32.69 -20.21 -8.31
N LYS A 403 -31.47 -19.66 -8.38
CA LYS A 403 -31.06 -18.73 -9.46
C LYS A 403 -29.72 -19.16 -10.05
N LEU A 404 -29.66 -19.27 -11.37
CA LEU A 404 -28.45 -19.56 -12.12
C LEU A 404 -28.26 -18.51 -13.23
N SER A 405 -27.19 -17.73 -13.12
CA SER A 405 -26.85 -16.69 -14.10
C SER A 405 -25.60 -17.08 -14.87
N LEU A 406 -25.73 -17.23 -16.19
CA LEU A 406 -24.67 -17.63 -17.12
C LEU A 406 -24.54 -16.66 -18.30
N TYR A 407 -25.00 -15.42 -18.13
CA TYR A 407 -24.98 -14.39 -19.16
C TYR A 407 -23.58 -14.23 -19.77
N GLY A 408 -23.47 -14.08 -21.08
CA GLY A 408 -22.22 -13.65 -21.72
C GLY A 408 -21.06 -14.68 -21.63
N ASN A 409 -21.37 -15.98 -21.57
CA ASN A 409 -20.38 -17.05 -21.57
C ASN A 409 -20.13 -17.62 -22.98
N ARG A 410 -19.44 -18.77 -23.06
CA ARG A 410 -19.06 -19.45 -24.31
C ARG A 410 -19.63 -20.87 -24.35
N LEU A 411 -20.79 -21.10 -23.73
CA LEU A 411 -21.46 -22.39 -23.71
C LEU A 411 -21.96 -22.74 -25.11
N ASP A 412 -21.50 -23.85 -25.67
CA ASP A 412 -21.95 -24.36 -26.97
C ASP A 412 -23.24 -25.19 -26.85
N ASP A 413 -23.45 -25.84 -25.69
CA ASP A 413 -24.62 -26.65 -25.36
C ASP A 413 -24.95 -26.54 -23.87
N LEU A 414 -26.17 -26.92 -23.48
CA LEU A 414 -26.62 -27.03 -22.10
C LEU A 414 -26.90 -28.50 -21.77
N PRO A 415 -26.38 -29.06 -20.65
CA PRO A 415 -26.54 -30.49 -20.37
C PRO A 415 -28.01 -30.84 -20.09
N GLU A 416 -28.45 -32.01 -20.55
CA GLU A 416 -29.80 -32.55 -20.26
C GLU A 416 -30.07 -32.71 -18.75
N SER A 417 -29.02 -32.77 -17.94
CA SER A 417 -29.12 -32.83 -16.48
C SER A 417 -29.72 -31.54 -15.88
N ILE A 418 -29.75 -30.41 -16.61
CA ILE A 418 -30.32 -29.15 -16.13
C ILE A 418 -31.76 -29.31 -15.62
N GLY A 419 -32.57 -30.16 -16.27
CA GLY A 419 -33.96 -30.42 -15.90
C GLY A 419 -34.14 -31.03 -14.50
N ARG A 420 -33.05 -31.47 -13.84
CA ARG A 420 -33.05 -32.02 -12.48
C ARG A 420 -33.00 -30.93 -11.38
N LEU A 421 -32.75 -29.66 -11.72
CA LEU A 421 -32.72 -28.53 -10.77
C LEU A 421 -34.15 -28.09 -10.39
N LYS A 422 -34.83 -28.88 -9.56
CA LYS A 422 -36.29 -28.69 -9.31
C LYS A 422 -36.67 -27.38 -8.63
N ASN A 423 -35.74 -26.72 -7.93
CA ASN A 423 -35.99 -25.46 -7.24
C ASN A 423 -35.62 -24.22 -8.07
N LEU A 424 -35.13 -24.39 -9.30
CA LEU A 424 -34.70 -23.28 -10.14
C LEU A 424 -35.91 -22.42 -10.54
N THR A 425 -35.86 -21.14 -10.21
CA THR A 425 -36.87 -20.12 -10.50
C THR A 425 -36.40 -19.11 -11.54
N SER A 426 -35.10 -18.85 -11.63
CA SER A 426 -34.51 -17.94 -12.61
C SER A 426 -33.28 -18.56 -13.30
N LEU A 427 -33.23 -18.43 -14.62
CA LEU A 427 -32.15 -18.94 -15.47
C LEU A 427 -31.79 -17.96 -16.58
N ASP A 428 -30.58 -17.40 -16.54
CA ASP A 428 -30.04 -16.58 -17.63
C ASP A 428 -29.03 -17.37 -18.45
N LEU A 429 -29.33 -17.56 -19.74
CA LEU A 429 -28.48 -18.22 -20.73
C LEU A 429 -28.13 -17.28 -21.89
N SER A 430 -28.53 -16.02 -21.82
CA SER A 430 -28.35 -15.08 -22.91
C SER A 430 -26.87 -14.76 -23.18
N ARG A 431 -26.60 -14.34 -24.41
CA ARG A 431 -25.26 -14.11 -24.96
C ARG A 431 -24.31 -15.31 -24.82
N ASN A 432 -24.79 -16.49 -25.19
CA ASN A 432 -24.00 -17.73 -25.27
C ASN A 432 -23.94 -18.27 -26.71
N ARG A 433 -23.32 -19.44 -26.90
CA ARG A 433 -23.18 -20.13 -28.20
C ARG A 433 -24.13 -21.32 -28.34
N ILE A 434 -25.07 -21.47 -27.41
CA ILE A 434 -26.03 -22.57 -27.36
C ILE A 434 -26.76 -22.68 -28.70
N LYS A 435 -26.75 -23.88 -29.28
CA LYS A 435 -27.43 -24.14 -30.56
C LYS A 435 -28.91 -24.45 -30.38
N TYR A 436 -29.22 -25.26 -29.36
CA TYR A 436 -30.58 -25.69 -29.04
C TYR A 436 -30.76 -25.80 -27.53
N LEU A 437 -31.97 -25.51 -27.03
CA LEU A 437 -32.30 -25.75 -25.63
C LEU A 437 -32.70 -27.22 -25.42
N PRO A 438 -32.17 -27.91 -24.39
CA PRO A 438 -32.51 -29.31 -24.13
C PRO A 438 -33.98 -29.44 -23.72
N LYS A 439 -34.65 -30.51 -24.17
CA LYS A 439 -36.08 -30.74 -23.88
C LYS A 439 -36.34 -30.88 -22.38
N THR A 440 -35.35 -31.32 -21.62
CA THR A 440 -35.38 -31.45 -20.16
C THR A 440 -35.56 -30.13 -19.42
N ILE A 441 -35.34 -28.96 -20.04
CA ILE A 441 -35.65 -27.66 -19.43
C ILE A 441 -37.14 -27.54 -19.05
N LEU A 442 -38.03 -28.23 -19.76
CA LEU A 442 -39.46 -28.31 -19.45
C LEU A 442 -39.77 -29.05 -18.13
N GLN A 443 -38.77 -29.75 -17.56
CA GLN A 443 -38.90 -30.44 -16.27
C GLN A 443 -38.64 -29.53 -15.07
N LEU A 444 -38.22 -28.28 -15.30
CA LEU A 444 -38.03 -27.24 -14.30
C LEU A 444 -39.40 -26.65 -13.91
N LYS A 445 -40.10 -27.31 -13.01
CA LYS A 445 -41.50 -26.98 -12.65
C LYS A 445 -41.68 -25.63 -11.95
N ASN A 446 -40.63 -25.14 -11.29
CA ASN A 446 -40.64 -23.89 -10.53
C ASN A 446 -40.05 -22.71 -11.32
N LEU A 447 -39.68 -22.90 -12.59
CA LEU A 447 -39.05 -21.88 -13.40
C LEU A 447 -40.05 -20.75 -13.69
N GLN A 448 -39.65 -19.52 -13.40
CA GLN A 448 -40.48 -18.33 -13.56
C GLN A 448 -39.88 -17.37 -14.59
N PHE A 449 -38.55 -17.24 -14.61
CA PHE A 449 -37.84 -16.31 -15.48
C PHE A 449 -36.76 -17.02 -16.28
N VAL A 450 -36.71 -16.74 -17.58
CA VAL A 450 -35.68 -17.24 -18.50
C VAL A 450 -35.20 -16.15 -19.44
N ASP A 451 -33.90 -15.89 -19.45
CA ASP A 451 -33.25 -14.99 -20.41
C ASP A 451 -32.49 -15.83 -21.45
N ILE A 452 -32.82 -15.65 -22.72
CA ILE A 452 -32.23 -16.41 -23.84
C ILE A 452 -32.02 -15.52 -25.07
N ASP A 453 -31.15 -15.96 -25.99
CA ASP A 453 -30.92 -15.25 -27.25
C ASP A 453 -32.15 -15.30 -28.18
N GLN A 454 -32.36 -14.23 -28.96
CA GLN A 454 -33.44 -14.15 -29.97
C GLN A 454 -33.53 -15.37 -30.91
N LYS A 455 -32.40 -16.03 -31.23
CA LYS A 455 -32.36 -17.21 -32.11
C LYS A 455 -33.21 -18.39 -31.60
N HIS A 456 -33.45 -18.49 -30.29
CA HIS A 456 -34.22 -19.58 -29.68
C HIS A 456 -35.73 -19.34 -29.69
N LYS A 457 -36.20 -18.14 -30.04
CA LYS A 457 -37.62 -17.73 -29.95
C LYS A 457 -38.61 -18.69 -30.61
N HIS A 458 -38.20 -19.32 -31.72
CA HIS A 458 -39.06 -20.22 -32.50
C HIS A 458 -38.92 -21.70 -32.10
N GLU A 459 -38.09 -22.04 -31.11
CA GLU A 459 -37.97 -23.41 -30.65
C GLU A 459 -39.26 -23.90 -29.97
N GLN A 460 -39.66 -25.14 -30.28
CA GLN A 460 -40.85 -25.76 -29.67
C GLN A 460 -40.77 -25.80 -28.14
N VAL A 461 -39.56 -25.93 -27.59
CA VAL A 461 -39.30 -25.89 -26.15
C VAL A 461 -39.66 -24.54 -25.56
N VAL A 462 -39.24 -23.44 -26.19
CA VAL A 462 -39.57 -22.06 -25.77
C VAL A 462 -41.08 -21.82 -25.81
N GLN A 463 -41.76 -22.26 -26.88
CA GLN A 463 -43.22 -22.15 -26.98
C GLN A 463 -43.95 -22.91 -25.86
N LYS A 464 -43.42 -24.05 -25.42
CA LYS A 464 -43.97 -24.80 -24.28
C LYS A 464 -43.69 -24.11 -22.94
N LEU A 465 -42.52 -23.49 -22.76
CA LEU A 465 -42.22 -22.69 -21.56
C LEU A 465 -43.20 -21.52 -21.42
N ILE A 466 -43.49 -20.81 -22.51
CA ILE A 466 -44.49 -19.72 -22.51
C ILE A 466 -45.87 -20.24 -22.10
N LYS A 467 -46.30 -21.40 -22.63
CA LYS A 467 -47.56 -22.04 -22.23
C LYS A 467 -47.59 -22.42 -20.75
N ASN A 468 -46.44 -22.74 -20.17
CA ASN A 468 -46.26 -23.00 -18.75
C ASN A 468 -46.14 -21.72 -17.90
N ARG A 469 -46.44 -20.54 -18.46
CA ARG A 469 -46.40 -19.22 -17.80
C ARG A 469 -45.00 -18.81 -17.32
N VAL A 470 -43.96 -19.30 -17.98
CA VAL A 470 -42.59 -18.80 -17.76
C VAL A 470 -42.43 -17.48 -18.50
N PHE A 471 -41.96 -16.45 -17.80
CA PHE A 471 -41.56 -15.18 -18.40
C PHE A 471 -40.25 -15.35 -19.14
N ILE A 472 -40.23 -14.94 -20.40
CA ILE A 472 -39.05 -15.06 -21.27
C ILE A 472 -38.68 -13.67 -21.78
N SER A 473 -37.42 -13.28 -21.54
CA SER A 473 -36.81 -12.12 -22.18
C SER A 473 -35.78 -12.58 -23.22
N PHE A 474 -35.73 -11.82 -24.31
CA PHE A 474 -34.92 -12.13 -25.48
C PHE A 474 -33.87 -11.05 -25.68
N HIS A 475 -32.59 -11.45 -25.70
CA HIS A 475 -31.44 -10.57 -25.84
C HIS A 475 -30.77 -10.66 -27.22
#